data_AF-A0A9D2JWV1-F1
#
_entry.id   AF-A0A9D2JWV1-F1
#
_cell.length_a   1.000
_cell.length_b   1.000
_cell.length_c   1.000
_cell.angle_alpha   90.00
_cell.angle_beta   90.00
_cell.angle_gamma   90.00
#
_symmetry.space_group_name_H-M   'P 1'
#
loop_
_entity.id
_entity.type
_entity.pdbx_description
1 polymer ?
#
loop_
_entity_poly.entity_id
_entity_poly.type
_entity_poly.pdbx_seq_one_letter_code
_entity_poly.pdbx_strand_id
1 'polypeptide(L)'
;MGVLLLCDSQVIAQENFTAGTGRWVGTWATAPQPCAKRLMPYNNNLTGKTVRQVIKVSIGGQLLRLRLSNEYGQQPVKVKSVYIASYKDSCDIVPSTAKYLRFNQNHEVTIPAGKAVASDALKYDLKPLQRLTITINYAQSPEWPTVHPGSRTTSYIMKGVCTPRGKFQPQEKRNHWYTIAALEVYDNHSSSIAIIGNSITDGTNSTTNGHNRWPDMLSEYLQMKHKVTNQGVLNLGIGGNKVVMTGGNGDQALKRFDRDVLRQAGVGKVVIFEGVNDIGQSKGNSEQVAQRLIAAYQEMVNKAKARKLKVYLATITPFGNSGYFTYFHEAARLYVNEWIRRRKGKVDGIIDFDQVVRDPSHPNRLRAEFQSDWLHPNPAGYKAMGLYAAEILK
;
A
#
# COMPACT_ATOMS: atom_id res chain seq x y z
N MET A 1 17.32 20.69 36.98
CA MET A 1 15.87 20.57 36.72
C MET A 1 15.68 19.76 35.44
N GLY A 2 15.43 18.46 35.57
CA GLY A 2 15.19 17.58 34.43
C GLY A 2 13.71 17.64 34.04
N VAL A 3 13.43 18.00 32.80
CA VAL A 3 12.08 17.92 32.23
C VAL A 3 11.90 16.51 31.66
N LEU A 4 11.11 15.68 32.36
CA LEU A 4 10.53 14.47 31.80
C LEU A 4 9.53 14.87 30.71
N LEU A 5 9.84 14.56 29.46
CA LEU A 5 8.88 14.56 28.36
C LEU A 5 8.09 13.24 28.40
N LEU A 6 6.97 13.25 29.14
CA LEU A 6 5.90 12.25 28.99
C LEU A 6 5.16 12.53 27.69
N CYS A 7 5.53 11.83 26.60
CA CYS A 7 4.70 11.76 25.39
C CYS A 7 3.65 10.65 25.56
N ASP A 8 2.65 10.86 26.41
CA ASP A 8 1.43 10.07 26.37
C ASP A 8 0.55 10.59 25.23
N SER A 9 0.65 9.97 24.06
CA SER A 9 -0.35 10.12 23.02
C SER A 9 -1.64 9.45 23.50
N GLN A 10 -2.54 10.22 24.11
CA GLN A 10 -3.85 9.70 24.53
C GLN A 10 -4.57 9.10 23.32
N VAL A 11 -4.93 7.82 23.45
CA VAL A 11 -5.80 7.15 22.49
C VAL A 11 -7.22 7.62 22.76
N ILE A 12 -7.76 8.46 21.88
CA ILE A 12 -9.19 8.81 21.91
C ILE A 12 -9.96 7.54 21.50
N ALA A 13 -10.57 6.88 22.47
CA ALA A 13 -11.35 5.68 22.27
C ALA A 13 -12.84 6.02 22.10
N GLN A 14 -13.54 5.28 21.24
CA GLN A 14 -14.98 5.46 21.01
C GLN A 14 -15.83 4.95 22.19
N GLU A 15 -15.26 4.08 23.02
CA GLU A 15 -15.82 3.54 24.26
C GLU A 15 -14.73 3.62 25.35
N ASN A 16 -15.12 3.60 26.64
CA ASN A 16 -14.19 3.66 27.77
C ASN A 16 -13.22 2.46 27.75
N PHE A 17 -12.06 2.66 27.14
CA PHE A 17 -10.96 1.69 27.10
C PHE A 17 -9.76 2.30 27.80
N THR A 18 -9.24 1.60 28.79
CA THR A 18 -7.93 1.88 29.35
C THR A 18 -6.87 1.33 28.39
N ALA A 19 -6.26 2.21 27.61
CA ALA A 19 -5.14 1.82 26.75
C ALA A 19 -4.00 1.28 27.63
N GLY A 20 -3.73 -0.02 27.52
CA GLY A 20 -2.50 -0.62 28.07
C GLY A 20 -1.25 -0.13 27.32
N THR A 21 -0.10 -0.72 27.60
CA THR A 21 1.19 -0.34 26.97
C THR A 21 1.31 -0.84 25.53
N GLY A 22 0.62 -0.22 24.57
CA GLY A 22 0.62 -0.65 23.16
C GLY A 22 0.94 0.42 22.14
N ARG A 23 0.97 0.02 20.87
CA ARG A 23 1.16 0.93 19.74
C ARG A 23 0.24 0.60 18.58
N TRP A 24 0.00 1.59 17.75
CA TRP A 24 -0.65 1.37 16.46
C TRP A 24 0.30 0.68 15.50
N VAL A 25 -0.21 -0.31 14.78
CA VAL A 25 0.49 -1.10 13.77
C VAL A 25 -0.38 -1.19 12.53
N GLY A 26 0.17 -0.81 11.38
CA GLY A 26 -0.54 -0.94 10.11
C GLY A 26 -0.81 -2.41 9.77
N THR A 27 -2.06 -2.75 9.49
CA THR A 27 -2.45 -4.06 8.93
C THR A 27 -2.80 -3.99 7.44
N TRP A 28 -3.10 -2.80 6.95
CA TRP A 28 -3.30 -2.51 5.54
C TRP A 28 -2.96 -1.04 5.28
N ALA A 29 -2.36 -0.74 4.14
CA ALA A 29 -2.20 0.63 3.66
C ALA A 29 -2.11 0.67 2.14
N THR A 30 -2.30 1.86 1.60
CA THR A 30 -2.07 2.19 0.19
C THR A 30 -1.36 3.53 0.07
N ALA A 31 -0.55 3.71 -0.97
CA ALA A 31 0.10 4.99 -1.21
C ALA A 31 -0.91 6.01 -1.79
N PRO A 32 -1.08 7.19 -1.17
CA PRO A 32 -1.88 8.27 -1.75
C PRO A 32 -1.26 8.77 -3.06
N GLN A 33 -2.10 9.08 -4.04
CA GLN A 33 -1.69 9.61 -5.34
C GLN A 33 -2.52 10.83 -5.73
N PRO A 34 -1.94 11.75 -6.53
CA PRO A 34 -2.73 12.77 -7.19
C PRO A 34 -3.73 12.12 -8.14
N CYS A 35 -4.92 12.68 -8.20
CA CYS A 35 -5.89 12.33 -9.22
C CYS A 35 -5.40 12.83 -10.59
N ALA A 36 -5.30 11.93 -11.57
CA ALA A 36 -5.18 12.32 -12.98
C ALA A 36 -6.57 12.24 -13.63
N LYS A 37 -6.92 13.23 -14.48
CA LYS A 37 -8.24 13.32 -15.16
C LYS A 37 -8.66 12.01 -15.85
N ARG A 38 -7.71 11.26 -16.41
CA ARG A 38 -7.95 9.97 -17.08
C ARG A 38 -8.31 8.81 -16.14
N LEU A 39 -8.08 8.97 -14.83
CA LEU A 39 -8.22 7.92 -13.80
C LEU A 39 -9.43 8.17 -12.89
N MET A 40 -10.44 8.92 -13.33
CA MET A 40 -11.64 9.21 -12.53
C MET A 40 -12.95 8.69 -13.13
N PRO A 41 -13.96 8.40 -12.28
CA PRO A 41 -15.32 8.15 -12.72
C PRO A 41 -15.92 9.33 -13.48
N TYR A 42 -16.97 9.03 -14.24
CA TYR A 42 -17.67 10.02 -15.07
C TYR A 42 -18.09 11.19 -14.17
N ASN A 43 -17.71 12.42 -14.55
CA ASN A 43 -17.90 13.69 -13.83
C ASN A 43 -17.10 13.99 -12.56
N ASN A 44 -16.21 13.08 -12.12
CA ASN A 44 -15.24 13.35 -11.04
C ASN A 44 -15.86 13.84 -9.70
N ASN A 45 -17.11 13.49 -9.41
CA ASN A 45 -17.80 14.01 -8.23
C ASN A 45 -18.31 12.88 -7.32
N LEU A 46 -17.78 12.82 -6.10
CA LEU A 46 -18.27 11.95 -5.01
C LEU A 46 -19.19 12.68 -4.01
N THR A 47 -19.44 13.99 -4.19
CA THR A 47 -20.37 14.77 -3.37
C THR A 47 -21.75 14.13 -3.37
N GLY A 48 -22.32 13.91 -2.18
CA GLY A 48 -23.62 13.28 -2.02
C GLY A 48 -23.67 11.80 -2.47
N LYS A 49 -22.53 11.15 -2.66
CA LYS A 49 -22.43 9.72 -2.99
C LYS A 49 -21.89 8.92 -1.80
N THR A 50 -22.19 7.63 -1.81
CA THR A 50 -21.57 6.64 -0.95
C THR A 50 -20.57 5.83 -1.76
N VAL A 51 -19.38 5.59 -1.21
CA VAL A 51 -18.40 4.68 -1.79
C VAL A 51 -18.15 3.52 -0.83
N ARG A 52 -18.32 2.29 -1.31
CA ARG A 52 -17.96 1.07 -0.58
C ARG A 52 -16.73 0.44 -1.22
N GLN A 53 -15.69 0.28 -0.43
CA GLN A 53 -14.35 -0.15 -0.86
C GLN A 53 -13.97 -1.43 -0.13
N VAL A 54 -13.35 -2.38 -0.82
CA VAL A 54 -12.95 -3.66 -0.24
C VAL A 54 -11.44 -3.66 -0.04
N ILE A 55 -11.00 -4.11 1.14
CA ILE A 55 -9.60 -4.34 1.47
C ILE A 55 -9.44 -5.74 2.06
N LYS A 56 -8.21 -6.26 2.02
CA LYS A 56 -7.82 -7.45 2.78
C LYS A 56 -6.73 -7.05 3.74
N VAL A 57 -6.96 -7.28 5.02
CA VAL A 57 -5.99 -6.95 6.08
C VAL A 57 -4.92 -8.04 6.15
N SER A 58 -3.79 -7.74 6.77
CA SER A 58 -2.76 -8.75 7.06
C SER A 58 -3.00 -9.34 8.44
N ILE A 59 -2.61 -8.63 9.51
CA ILE A 59 -2.83 -9.06 10.90
C ILE A 59 -4.22 -8.66 11.43
N GLY A 60 -4.71 -9.42 12.40
CA GLY A 60 -5.93 -9.11 13.15
C GLY A 60 -5.67 -8.22 14.36
N GLY A 61 -6.71 -7.91 15.12
CA GLY A 61 -6.63 -7.12 16.35
C GLY A 61 -8.01 -6.88 16.96
N GLN A 62 -8.06 -6.42 18.23
CA GLN A 62 -9.32 -6.15 18.94
C GLN A 62 -9.71 -4.67 18.93
N LEU A 63 -8.75 -3.79 18.63
CA LEU A 63 -8.92 -2.34 18.59
C LEU A 63 -8.27 -1.85 17.30
N LEU A 64 -9.03 -1.12 16.49
CA LEU A 64 -8.56 -0.60 15.21
C LEU A 64 -8.82 0.89 15.05
N ARG A 65 -8.13 1.53 14.11
CA ARG A 65 -8.47 2.85 13.59
C ARG A 65 -8.21 2.95 12.10
N LEU A 66 -8.98 3.81 11.43
CA LEU A 66 -8.84 4.08 10.01
C LEU A 66 -8.18 5.43 9.79
N ARG A 67 -7.26 5.51 8.83
CA ARG A 67 -6.71 6.77 8.33
C ARG A 67 -7.31 7.12 6.98
N LEU A 68 -7.80 8.35 6.91
CA LEU A 68 -8.30 8.98 5.70
C LEU A 68 -7.32 10.08 5.26
N SER A 69 -7.01 10.16 3.98
CA SER A 69 -6.08 11.13 3.40
C SER A 69 -6.75 12.00 2.34
N ASN A 70 -6.42 13.29 2.40
CA ASN A 70 -6.67 14.31 1.40
C ASN A 70 -5.38 15.07 1.07
N GLU A 71 -4.22 14.41 1.18
CA GLU A 71 -2.89 15.02 1.06
C GLU A 71 -2.59 15.61 -0.32
N TYR A 72 -3.23 15.08 -1.38
CA TYR A 72 -3.13 15.64 -2.74
C TYR A 72 -4.35 16.48 -3.14
N GLY A 73 -5.37 16.56 -2.28
CA GLY A 73 -6.56 17.35 -2.56
C GLY A 73 -6.35 18.83 -2.26
N GLN A 74 -6.93 19.70 -3.10
CA GLN A 74 -6.84 21.15 -2.98
C GLN A 74 -8.06 21.77 -2.28
N GLN A 75 -9.07 20.98 -1.98
CA GLN A 75 -10.28 21.38 -1.26
C GLN A 75 -10.55 20.41 -0.11
N PRO A 76 -11.31 20.81 0.93
CA PRO A 76 -11.69 19.89 1.99
C PRO A 76 -12.59 18.74 1.50
N VAL A 77 -12.42 17.56 2.09
CA VAL A 77 -13.36 16.42 1.97
C VAL A 77 -14.28 16.45 3.19
N LYS A 78 -15.60 16.46 2.99
CA LYS A 78 -16.58 16.35 4.09
C LYS A 78 -17.27 14.99 4.04
N VAL A 79 -17.18 14.25 5.13
CA VAL A 79 -17.75 12.91 5.28
C VAL A 79 -18.85 12.96 6.33
N LYS A 80 -20.03 12.42 6.01
CA LYS A 80 -21.17 12.31 6.94
C LYS A 80 -21.01 11.15 7.90
N SER A 81 -20.47 10.04 7.42
CA SER A 81 -20.17 8.88 8.25
C SER A 81 -19.27 7.90 7.51
N VAL A 82 -18.54 7.11 8.28
CA VAL A 82 -17.81 5.94 7.81
C VAL A 82 -18.22 4.75 8.65
N TYR A 83 -18.44 3.59 8.03
CA TYR A 83 -18.53 2.33 8.76
C TYR A 83 -17.73 1.25 8.07
N ILE A 84 -17.29 0.28 8.88
CA ILE A 84 -16.65 -0.94 8.43
C ILE A 84 -17.56 -2.13 8.67
N ALA A 85 -17.45 -3.15 7.84
CA ALA A 85 -18.15 -4.42 8.03
C ALA A 85 -17.38 -5.57 7.33
N SER A 86 -17.59 -6.80 7.79
CA SER A 86 -17.07 -7.98 7.12
C SER A 86 -17.60 -8.05 5.69
N TYR A 87 -16.68 -8.27 4.75
CA TYR A 87 -17.02 -8.50 3.36
C TYR A 87 -17.77 -9.83 3.19
N LYS A 88 -18.84 -9.83 2.39
CA LYS A 88 -19.58 -11.05 2.04
C LYS A 88 -19.28 -11.49 0.61
N ASP A 89 -19.76 -10.73 -0.36
CA ASP A 89 -19.52 -10.96 -1.79
C ASP A 89 -19.80 -9.67 -2.57
N SER A 90 -19.09 -9.42 -3.67
CA SER A 90 -19.26 -8.22 -4.51
C SER A 90 -19.35 -6.91 -3.68
N CYS A 91 -20.50 -6.23 -3.64
CA CYS A 91 -20.73 -5.05 -2.83
C CYS A 91 -21.38 -5.34 -1.47
N ASP A 92 -21.72 -6.59 -1.16
CA ASP A 92 -22.45 -6.98 0.03
C ASP A 92 -21.55 -7.08 1.27
N ILE A 93 -22.18 -6.80 2.40
CA ILE A 93 -21.56 -6.86 3.72
C ILE A 93 -22.30 -7.87 4.59
N VAL A 94 -21.71 -8.25 5.72
CA VAL A 94 -22.43 -8.90 6.82
C VAL A 94 -22.93 -7.82 7.79
N PRO A 95 -24.22 -7.43 7.77
CA PRO A 95 -24.68 -6.22 8.47
C PRO A 95 -24.52 -6.26 10.00
N SER A 96 -24.59 -7.45 10.60
CA SER A 96 -24.39 -7.63 12.05
C SER A 96 -22.96 -7.29 12.52
N THR A 97 -22.00 -7.32 11.61
CA THR A 97 -20.60 -6.97 11.89
C THR A 97 -20.30 -5.50 11.66
N ALA A 98 -21.30 -4.70 11.26
CA ALA A 98 -21.06 -3.31 10.91
C ALA A 98 -20.85 -2.43 12.15
N LYS A 99 -19.80 -1.60 12.09
CA LYS A 99 -19.48 -0.63 13.14
C LYS A 99 -19.13 0.71 12.51
N TYR A 100 -19.80 1.76 12.97
CA TYR A 100 -19.47 3.12 12.58
C TYR A 100 -18.16 3.56 13.22
N LEU A 101 -17.35 4.29 12.47
CA LEU A 101 -16.19 5.00 12.98
C LEU A 101 -16.61 6.40 13.45
N ARG A 102 -15.86 6.92 14.41
CA ARG A 102 -15.94 8.31 14.87
C ARG A 102 -14.60 9.00 14.70
N PHE A 103 -14.63 10.31 14.59
CA PHE A 103 -13.49 11.20 14.49
C PHE A 103 -13.69 12.30 15.51
N ASN A 104 -12.87 12.31 16.55
CA ASN A 104 -13.07 13.19 17.70
C ASN A 104 -14.51 13.09 18.24
N GLN A 105 -14.95 11.85 18.48
CA GLN A 105 -16.27 11.44 18.98
C GLN A 105 -17.47 11.72 18.06
N ASN A 106 -17.25 12.30 16.87
CA ASN A 106 -18.29 12.63 15.91
C ASN A 106 -18.33 11.63 14.75
N HIS A 107 -19.52 11.36 14.20
CA HIS A 107 -19.64 10.56 12.97
C HIS A 107 -19.20 11.32 11.72
N GLU A 108 -19.34 12.64 11.74
CA GLU A 108 -18.92 13.53 10.67
C GLU A 108 -17.45 13.92 10.82
N VAL A 109 -16.77 14.12 9.69
CA VAL A 109 -15.41 14.63 9.68
C VAL A 109 -15.15 15.48 8.44
N THR A 110 -14.43 16.58 8.63
CA THR A 110 -13.85 17.36 7.53
C THR A 110 -12.35 17.10 7.48
N ILE A 111 -11.84 16.67 6.34
CA ILE A 111 -10.41 16.48 6.08
C ILE A 111 -9.94 17.70 5.28
N PRO A 112 -9.13 18.61 5.86
CA PRO A 112 -8.65 19.79 5.13
C PRO A 112 -7.81 19.41 3.90
N ALA A 113 -7.67 20.35 2.98
CA ALA A 113 -6.76 20.20 1.83
C ALA A 113 -5.33 19.93 2.33
N GLY A 114 -4.62 18.99 1.70
CA GLY A 114 -3.24 18.65 2.05
C GLY A 114 -3.07 17.94 3.40
N LYS A 115 -4.16 17.45 4.02
CA LYS A 115 -4.12 16.81 5.35
C LYS A 115 -4.65 15.38 5.33
N ALA A 116 -4.39 14.67 6.42
CA ALA A 116 -4.95 13.36 6.72
C ALA A 116 -5.49 13.35 8.15
N VAL A 117 -6.47 12.49 8.42
CA VAL A 117 -7.09 12.30 9.75
C VAL A 117 -7.11 10.82 10.11
N ALA A 118 -7.02 10.52 11.39
CA ALA A 118 -7.27 9.18 11.92
C ALA A 118 -8.62 9.16 12.65
N SER A 119 -9.35 8.06 12.55
CA SER A 119 -10.51 7.83 13.40
C SER A 119 -10.08 7.60 14.84
N ASP A 120 -11.02 7.77 15.75
CA ASP A 120 -10.94 7.27 17.11
C ASP A 120 -10.79 5.75 17.10
N ALA A 121 -10.28 5.20 18.20
CA ALA A 121 -10.12 3.75 18.35
C ALA A 121 -11.49 3.06 18.45
N LEU A 122 -11.71 2.06 17.60
CA LEU A 122 -12.94 1.27 17.55
C LEU A 122 -12.65 -0.17 17.96
N LYS A 123 -13.42 -0.70 18.92
CA LYS A 123 -13.41 -2.12 19.25
C LYS A 123 -14.02 -2.92 18.10
N TYR A 124 -13.24 -3.82 17.54
CA TYR A 124 -13.63 -4.68 16.42
C TYR A 124 -12.80 -5.95 16.47
N ASP A 125 -13.43 -7.11 16.49
CA ASP A 125 -12.75 -8.41 16.48
C ASP A 125 -12.26 -8.74 15.06
N LEU A 126 -11.20 -8.04 14.63
CA LEU A 126 -10.63 -8.17 13.30
C LEU A 126 -9.80 -9.46 13.23
N LYS A 127 -10.16 -10.35 12.32
CA LYS A 127 -9.43 -11.59 12.08
C LYS A 127 -8.25 -11.36 11.12
N PRO A 128 -7.12 -12.07 11.30
CA PRO A 128 -6.04 -12.04 10.32
C PRO A 128 -6.53 -12.44 8.92
N LEU A 129 -6.00 -11.81 7.87
CA LEU A 129 -6.33 -12.04 6.46
C LEU A 129 -7.79 -11.77 6.08
N GLN A 130 -8.58 -11.19 6.99
CA GLN A 130 -9.97 -10.87 6.76
C GLN A 130 -10.15 -9.82 5.67
N ARG A 131 -11.16 -10.03 4.82
CA ARG A 131 -11.66 -9.01 3.91
C ARG A 131 -12.67 -8.12 4.63
N LEU A 132 -12.45 -6.82 4.55
CA LEU A 132 -13.32 -5.80 5.11
C LEU A 132 -13.85 -4.89 4.01
N THR A 133 -15.05 -4.40 4.23
CA THR A 133 -15.59 -3.26 3.51
C THR A 133 -15.42 -2.00 4.36
N ILE A 134 -15.04 -0.90 3.70
CA ILE A 134 -15.05 0.45 4.24
C ILE A 134 -16.07 1.23 3.41
N THR A 135 -17.15 1.67 4.04
CA THR A 135 -18.19 2.47 3.38
C THR A 135 -18.12 3.91 3.87
N ILE A 136 -17.91 4.85 2.94
CA ILE A 136 -17.80 6.28 3.20
C ILE A 136 -19.01 6.98 2.58
N ASN A 137 -19.80 7.67 3.41
CA ASN A 137 -20.90 8.52 2.98
C ASN A 137 -20.37 9.96 2.83
N TYR A 138 -20.13 10.41 1.60
CA TYR A 138 -19.59 11.75 1.35
C TYR A 138 -20.69 12.82 1.42
N ALA A 139 -20.46 13.86 2.19
CA ALA A 139 -21.23 15.10 2.10
C ALA A 139 -20.71 15.94 0.94
N GLN A 140 -19.38 16.11 0.87
CA GLN A 140 -18.70 16.90 -0.15
C GLN A 140 -17.35 16.25 -0.48
N SER A 141 -17.02 16.20 -1.77
CA SER A 141 -15.71 15.75 -2.25
C SER A 141 -15.08 16.83 -3.12
N PRO A 142 -13.75 17.02 -3.06
CA PRO A 142 -13.01 17.83 -4.01
C PRO A 142 -13.26 17.37 -5.44
N GLU A 143 -13.16 18.31 -6.39
CA GLU A 143 -13.07 17.98 -7.81
C GLU A 143 -11.84 17.12 -8.08
N TRP A 144 -10.71 17.37 -7.41
CA TRP A 144 -9.48 16.59 -7.56
C TRP A 144 -9.14 15.87 -6.25
N PRO A 145 -9.79 14.72 -5.96
CA PRO A 145 -9.59 14.04 -4.69
C PRO A 145 -8.23 13.32 -4.64
N THR A 146 -7.77 13.06 -3.42
CA THR A 146 -6.70 12.07 -3.21
C THR A 146 -7.25 10.67 -3.51
N VAL A 147 -6.53 9.93 -4.34
CA VAL A 147 -6.94 8.59 -4.80
C VAL A 147 -5.78 7.62 -4.75
N HIS A 148 -6.09 6.35 -4.98
CA HIS A 148 -5.13 5.35 -5.40
C HIS A 148 -5.73 4.53 -6.56
N PRO A 149 -5.37 4.80 -7.83
CA PRO A 149 -5.95 4.15 -9.00
C PRO A 149 -5.47 2.70 -9.20
N GLY A 150 -4.49 2.26 -8.43
CA GLY A 150 -3.90 0.93 -8.50
C GLY A 150 -4.60 -0.15 -7.69
N SER A 151 -5.81 0.07 -7.15
CA SER A 151 -6.34 -0.72 -6.02
C SER A 151 -6.42 -2.24 -6.24
N ARG A 152 -6.54 -2.69 -7.51
CA ARG A 152 -6.85 -4.08 -7.90
C ARG A 152 -8.07 -4.66 -7.19
N THR A 153 -8.94 -3.80 -6.67
CA THR A 153 -10.21 -4.13 -6.03
C THR A 153 -11.28 -3.19 -6.53
N THR A 154 -12.48 -3.70 -6.75
CA THR A 154 -13.62 -2.91 -7.17
C THR A 154 -14.16 -2.10 -6.00
N SER A 155 -14.20 -0.78 -6.20
CA SER A 155 -14.97 0.16 -5.39
C SER A 155 -16.32 0.39 -6.04
N TYR A 156 -17.36 0.42 -5.22
CA TYR A 156 -18.74 0.53 -5.64
C TYR A 156 -19.31 1.87 -5.19
N ILE A 157 -19.98 2.57 -6.09
CA ILE A 157 -20.43 3.94 -5.86
C ILE A 157 -21.95 4.01 -6.08
N MET A 158 -22.68 4.56 -5.11
CA MET A 158 -24.11 4.83 -5.21
C MET A 158 -24.44 6.28 -4.83
N LYS A 159 -25.57 6.81 -5.30
CA LYS A 159 -26.09 8.11 -4.85
C LYS A 159 -26.69 8.00 -3.45
N GLY A 160 -26.64 9.11 -2.71
CA GLY A 160 -27.21 9.22 -1.37
C GLY A 160 -26.33 8.60 -0.29
N VAL A 161 -26.93 8.42 0.88
CA VAL A 161 -26.31 7.83 2.08
C VAL A 161 -26.76 6.38 2.21
N CYS A 162 -25.84 5.48 2.53
CA CYS A 162 -26.16 4.10 2.87
C CYS A 162 -25.87 3.83 4.35
N THR A 163 -26.80 3.15 5.03
CA THR A 163 -26.60 2.59 6.38
C THR A 163 -26.31 1.09 6.27
N PRO A 164 -25.75 0.43 7.31
CA PRO A 164 -25.43 -1.00 7.25
C PRO A 164 -26.58 -1.94 6.90
N ARG A 165 -27.82 -1.59 7.27
CA ARG A 165 -29.03 -2.37 6.92
C ARG A 165 -29.77 -1.80 5.71
N GLY A 166 -29.27 -0.71 5.13
CA GLY A 166 -29.84 -0.09 3.95
C GLY A 166 -29.51 -0.86 2.68
N LYS A 167 -30.36 -0.70 1.66
CA LYS A 167 -30.13 -1.28 0.34
C LYS A 167 -28.95 -0.56 -0.33
N PHE A 168 -27.92 -1.32 -0.72
CA PHE A 168 -26.77 -0.76 -1.45
C PHE A 168 -26.90 -1.11 -2.94
N GLN A 169 -27.22 -0.11 -3.76
CA GLN A 169 -27.40 -0.28 -5.21
C GLN A 169 -26.34 0.54 -5.97
N PRO A 170 -25.20 -0.05 -6.34
CA PRO A 170 -24.15 0.68 -7.01
C PRO A 170 -24.56 1.09 -8.43
N GLN A 171 -24.36 2.36 -8.74
CA GLN A 171 -24.55 2.95 -10.06
C GLN A 171 -23.23 2.94 -10.85
N GLU A 172 -22.09 2.92 -10.16
CA GLU A 172 -20.78 2.88 -10.79
C GLU A 172 -19.84 1.90 -10.07
N LYS A 173 -18.92 1.32 -10.85
CA LYS A 173 -17.80 0.50 -10.36
C LYS A 173 -16.50 1.10 -10.86
N ARG A 174 -15.49 1.19 -10.00
CA ARG A 174 -14.13 1.64 -10.36
C ARG A 174 -13.10 0.82 -9.62
N ASN A 175 -11.99 0.51 -10.26
CA ASN A 175 -10.89 -0.22 -9.62
C ASN A 175 -9.88 0.74 -9.00
N HIS A 176 -10.38 1.68 -8.18
CA HIS A 176 -9.58 2.69 -7.47
C HIS A 176 -10.00 2.72 -6.00
N TRP A 177 -9.09 3.13 -5.11
CA TRP A 177 -9.44 3.56 -3.76
C TRP A 177 -9.54 5.08 -3.68
N TYR A 178 -10.44 5.54 -2.83
CA TYR A 178 -10.77 6.95 -2.60
C TYR A 178 -10.64 7.26 -1.11
N THR A 179 -9.85 8.27 -0.77
CA THR A 179 -9.70 8.81 0.59
C THR A 179 -9.13 7.85 1.65
N ILE A 180 -9.27 6.52 1.54
CA ILE A 180 -8.68 5.56 2.47
C ILE A 180 -7.16 5.48 2.27
N ALA A 181 -6.41 5.46 3.37
CA ALA A 181 -4.94 5.45 3.34
C ALA A 181 -4.33 4.31 4.16
N ALA A 182 -4.86 4.02 5.35
CA ALA A 182 -4.39 2.91 6.18
C ALA A 182 -5.46 2.42 7.15
N LEU A 183 -5.39 1.13 7.48
CA LEU A 183 -6.08 0.54 8.62
C LEU A 183 -5.03 0.03 9.60
N GLU A 184 -5.16 0.41 10.86
CA GLU A 184 -4.20 0.13 11.90
C GLU A 184 -4.88 -0.62 13.05
N VAL A 185 -4.18 -1.58 13.65
CA VAL A 185 -4.60 -2.27 14.87
C VAL A 185 -3.71 -1.84 16.02
N TYR A 186 -4.25 -1.82 17.25
CA TYR A 186 -3.47 -1.53 18.45
C TYR A 186 -2.98 -2.83 19.08
N ASP A 187 -1.65 -2.98 19.19
CA ASP A 187 -1.02 -4.21 19.68
C ASP A 187 0.39 -3.91 20.25
N ASN A 188 0.85 -4.71 21.21
CA ASN A 188 2.10 -4.48 21.95
C ASN A 188 3.29 -5.24 21.34
N HIS A 189 3.03 -6.30 20.58
CA HIS A 189 4.03 -7.25 20.08
C HIS A 189 4.12 -7.28 18.56
N SER A 190 3.22 -6.58 17.88
CA SER A 190 3.15 -6.53 16.44
C SER A 190 4.00 -5.40 15.85
N SER A 191 4.41 -5.59 14.60
CA SER A 191 5.08 -4.57 13.78
C SER A 191 4.56 -4.64 12.35
N SER A 192 4.96 -3.71 11.49
CA SER A 192 4.59 -3.72 10.07
C SER A 192 5.81 -3.71 9.15
N ILE A 193 5.62 -4.31 7.98
CA ILE A 193 6.53 -4.31 6.83
C ILE A 193 6.00 -3.28 5.84
N ALA A 194 6.75 -2.22 5.62
CA ALA A 194 6.41 -1.20 4.62
C ALA A 194 7.16 -1.46 3.31
N ILE A 195 6.42 -1.57 2.21
CA ILE A 195 6.98 -1.90 0.90
C ILE A 195 6.82 -0.69 -0.02
N ILE A 196 7.91 -0.01 -0.33
CA ILE A 196 7.91 1.01 -1.38
C ILE A 196 8.16 0.36 -2.74
N GLY A 197 7.29 0.61 -3.70
CA GLY A 197 7.35 -0.05 -5.00
C GLY A 197 6.60 0.62 -6.14
N ASN A 198 6.75 0.02 -7.33
CA ASN A 198 6.09 0.42 -8.56
C ASN A 198 4.86 -0.45 -8.89
N SER A 199 4.46 -0.53 -10.17
CA SER A 199 3.36 -1.33 -10.69
C SER A 199 3.43 -2.81 -10.34
N ILE A 200 4.63 -3.39 -10.19
CA ILE A 200 4.80 -4.79 -9.80
C ILE A 200 4.35 -4.99 -8.34
N THR A 201 4.67 -4.05 -7.47
CA THR A 201 4.24 -4.07 -6.07
C THR A 201 2.78 -3.68 -5.91
N ASP A 202 2.34 -2.65 -6.64
CA ASP A 202 0.95 -2.22 -6.75
C ASP A 202 0.05 -3.38 -7.25
N GLY A 203 0.59 -4.22 -8.14
CA GLY A 203 0.00 -5.50 -8.54
C GLY A 203 -0.66 -5.49 -9.91
N THR A 204 -0.12 -4.76 -10.89
CA THR A 204 -0.55 -4.84 -12.29
C THR A 204 -0.58 -6.31 -12.75
N ASN A 205 -1.58 -6.70 -13.53
CA ASN A 205 -1.80 -8.09 -14.01
C ASN A 205 -2.11 -9.13 -12.92
N SER A 206 -2.36 -8.70 -11.68
CA SER A 206 -3.07 -9.54 -10.70
C SER A 206 -4.56 -9.65 -11.06
N THR A 207 -5.25 -10.65 -10.50
CA THR A 207 -6.69 -10.79 -10.68
C THR A 207 -7.42 -9.70 -9.89
N THR A 208 -8.24 -8.89 -10.56
CA THR A 208 -9.07 -7.89 -9.85
C THR A 208 -9.98 -8.60 -8.85
N ASN A 209 -10.01 -8.12 -7.60
CA ASN A 209 -10.68 -8.74 -6.44
C ASN A 209 -10.09 -10.10 -6.01
N GLY A 210 -9.00 -10.56 -6.63
CA GLY A 210 -8.35 -11.83 -6.30
C GLY A 210 -7.49 -11.77 -5.04
N HIS A 211 -6.97 -10.58 -4.70
CA HIS A 211 -5.98 -10.40 -3.62
C HIS A 211 -4.78 -11.34 -3.76
N ASN A 212 -4.25 -11.42 -4.99
CA ASN A 212 -3.15 -12.31 -5.37
C ASN A 212 -1.93 -11.52 -5.90
N ARG A 213 -1.71 -10.31 -5.37
CA ARG A 213 -0.49 -9.53 -5.57
C ARG A 213 0.60 -10.11 -4.68
N TRP A 214 1.88 -9.91 -4.99
CA TRP A 214 2.94 -10.50 -4.16
C TRP A 214 2.91 -10.05 -2.68
N PRO A 215 2.50 -8.81 -2.31
CA PRO A 215 2.35 -8.45 -0.89
C PRO A 215 1.16 -9.16 -0.22
N ASP A 216 0.08 -9.44 -0.95
CA ASP A 216 -1.03 -10.26 -0.43
C ASP A 216 -0.51 -11.68 -0.15
N MET A 217 0.20 -12.28 -1.11
CA MET A 217 0.78 -13.62 -0.98
C MET A 217 1.83 -13.68 0.14
N LEU A 218 2.67 -12.65 0.30
CA LEU A 218 3.59 -12.50 1.43
C LEU A 218 2.84 -12.60 2.76
N SER A 219 1.76 -11.81 2.92
CA SER A 219 0.98 -11.82 4.17
C SER A 219 0.34 -13.18 4.46
N GLU A 220 -0.16 -13.87 3.42
CA GLU A 220 -0.72 -15.22 3.57
C GLU A 220 0.34 -16.23 3.99
N TYR A 221 1.52 -16.24 3.34
CA TYR A 221 2.56 -17.21 3.64
C TYR A 221 3.22 -16.98 4.99
N LEU A 222 3.42 -15.72 5.40
CA LEU A 222 3.87 -15.41 6.76
C LEU A 222 2.97 -16.10 7.80
N GLN A 223 1.65 -15.99 7.64
CA GLN A 223 0.71 -16.56 8.61
C GLN A 223 0.49 -18.07 8.45
N MET A 224 0.13 -18.52 7.24
CA MET A 224 -0.33 -19.89 7.02
C MET A 224 0.84 -20.87 7.05
N LYS A 225 1.98 -20.51 6.42
CA LYS A 225 3.16 -21.36 6.32
C LYS A 225 4.13 -21.15 7.48
N HIS A 226 4.44 -19.90 7.82
CA HIS A 226 5.47 -19.59 8.82
C HIS A 226 4.93 -19.28 10.23
N LYS A 227 3.60 -19.24 10.41
CA LYS A 227 2.93 -18.93 11.69
C LYS A 227 3.33 -17.57 12.30
N VAL A 228 3.78 -16.64 11.46
CA VAL A 228 4.08 -15.26 11.81
C VAL A 228 2.80 -14.45 11.71
N THR A 229 2.15 -14.22 12.84
CA THR A 229 0.83 -13.55 12.92
C THR A 229 0.88 -12.12 13.44
N ASN A 230 2.09 -11.59 13.71
CA ASN A 230 2.33 -10.28 14.32
C ASN A 230 3.05 -9.30 13.38
N GLN A 231 3.10 -9.58 12.08
CA GLN A 231 3.71 -8.70 11.07
C GLN A 231 2.67 -8.25 10.05
N GLY A 232 2.26 -6.99 10.14
CA GLY A 232 1.40 -6.35 9.14
C GLY A 232 2.16 -6.09 7.84
N VAL A 233 1.49 -6.13 6.69
CA VAL A 233 2.10 -5.90 5.37
C VAL A 233 1.44 -4.71 4.68
N LEU A 234 2.25 -3.69 4.38
CA LEU A 234 1.79 -2.42 3.83
C LEU A 234 2.29 -2.26 2.40
N ASN A 235 1.36 -2.35 1.45
CA ASN A 235 1.63 -2.17 0.03
C ASN A 235 1.58 -0.68 -0.33
N LEU A 236 2.74 -0.07 -0.54
CA LEU A 236 2.87 1.34 -0.93
C LEU A 236 3.36 1.45 -2.38
N GLY A 237 2.98 0.46 -3.18
CA GLY A 237 3.19 0.41 -4.62
C GLY A 237 2.47 1.55 -5.34
N ILE A 238 3.08 2.11 -6.37
CA ILE A 238 2.41 3.04 -7.30
C ILE A 238 2.74 2.62 -8.73
N GLY A 239 1.73 2.31 -9.55
CA GLY A 239 1.94 2.02 -10.97
C GLY A 239 2.77 3.10 -11.69
N GLY A 240 3.82 2.70 -12.42
CA GLY A 240 4.68 3.65 -13.15
C GLY A 240 5.50 4.60 -12.25
N ASN A 241 5.63 4.34 -10.95
CA ASN A 241 6.45 5.15 -10.06
C ASN A 241 7.92 5.07 -10.41
N LYS A 242 8.62 6.17 -10.18
CA LYS A 242 10.04 6.34 -10.45
C LYS A 242 10.72 6.79 -9.17
N VAL A 243 11.98 6.42 -8.96
CA VAL A 243 12.73 6.76 -7.74
C VAL A 243 13.29 8.16 -7.82
N VAL A 244 13.86 8.53 -8.97
CA VAL A 244 14.67 9.75 -9.14
C VAL A 244 14.27 10.60 -10.34
N MET A 245 13.43 10.07 -11.24
CA MET A 245 12.93 10.78 -12.42
C MET A 245 11.48 11.28 -12.23
N THR A 246 11.13 12.40 -12.87
CA THR A 246 9.77 12.95 -12.84
C THR A 246 8.86 12.23 -13.86
N GLY A 247 7.56 12.57 -13.87
CA GLY A 247 6.61 12.05 -14.87
C GLY A 247 6.10 10.62 -14.62
N GLY A 248 6.16 10.13 -13.38
CA GLY A 248 5.43 8.93 -12.96
C GLY A 248 3.99 9.26 -12.51
N ASN A 249 3.17 8.26 -12.15
CA ASN A 249 1.79 8.47 -11.69
C ASN A 249 1.69 8.97 -10.22
N GLY A 250 2.78 9.49 -9.66
CA GLY A 250 2.87 9.97 -8.29
C GLY A 250 4.25 10.57 -8.04
N ASP A 251 4.46 11.09 -6.84
CA ASP A 251 5.75 11.62 -6.44
C ASP A 251 6.84 10.55 -6.49
N GLN A 252 8.07 11.00 -6.71
CA GLN A 252 9.24 10.15 -6.76
C GLN A 252 9.37 9.33 -5.47
N ALA A 253 9.74 8.05 -5.58
CA ALA A 253 9.84 7.15 -4.43
C ALA A 253 10.72 7.75 -3.32
N LEU A 254 11.85 8.38 -3.70
CA LEU A 254 12.74 9.06 -2.76
C LEU A 254 12.06 10.22 -2.01
N LYS A 255 11.24 11.02 -2.69
CA LYS A 255 10.52 12.16 -2.12
C LYS A 255 9.40 11.72 -1.18
N ARG A 256 8.69 10.64 -1.53
CA ARG A 256 7.58 10.13 -0.71
C ARG A 256 8.01 9.15 0.38
N PHE A 257 9.27 8.71 0.41
CA PHE A 257 9.73 7.68 1.35
C PHE A 257 9.41 7.99 2.81
N ASP A 258 9.67 9.23 3.26
CA ASP A 258 9.38 9.62 4.64
C ASP A 258 7.90 9.54 4.96
N ARG A 259 7.04 10.01 4.04
CA ARG A 259 5.58 10.02 4.20
C ARG A 259 5.00 8.62 4.13
N ASP A 260 5.33 7.89 3.07
CA ASP A 260 4.69 6.63 2.74
C ASP A 260 5.27 5.47 3.55
N VAL A 261 6.55 5.49 3.90
CA VAL A 261 7.21 4.39 4.62
C VAL A 261 7.45 4.77 6.07
N LEU A 262 8.24 5.81 6.33
CA LEU A 262 8.78 6.04 7.67
C LEU A 262 7.75 6.55 8.68
N ARG A 263 6.62 7.10 8.22
CA ARG A 263 5.50 7.56 9.06
C ARG A 263 4.40 6.49 9.23
N GLN A 264 4.59 5.28 8.70
CA GLN A 264 3.62 4.20 8.89
C GLN A 264 3.64 3.69 10.33
N ALA A 265 2.45 3.37 10.84
CA ALA A 265 2.30 2.91 12.20
C ALA A 265 2.97 1.54 12.41
N GLY A 266 3.80 1.46 13.45
CA GLY A 266 4.46 0.22 13.87
C GLY A 266 5.48 -0.34 12.89
N VAL A 267 5.95 0.45 11.90
CA VAL A 267 6.91 -0.04 10.91
C VAL A 267 8.20 -0.51 11.59
N GLY A 268 8.61 -1.74 11.29
CA GLY A 268 9.83 -2.36 11.79
C GLY A 268 10.73 -2.90 10.68
N LYS A 269 10.15 -3.22 9.51
CA LYS A 269 10.86 -3.67 8.31
C LYS A 269 10.47 -2.80 7.12
N VAL A 270 11.44 -2.50 6.26
CA VAL A 270 11.24 -1.77 5.00
C VAL A 270 11.75 -2.62 3.85
N VAL A 271 10.93 -2.76 2.79
CA VAL A 271 11.33 -3.35 1.51
C VAL A 271 11.39 -2.25 0.46
N ILE A 272 12.54 -2.09 -0.19
CA ILE A 272 12.73 -1.17 -1.31
C ILE A 272 12.75 -2.02 -2.59
N PHE A 273 11.68 -1.91 -3.39
CA PHE A 273 11.54 -2.64 -4.66
C PHE A 273 11.06 -1.71 -5.78
N GLU A 274 12.01 -0.96 -6.34
CA GLU A 274 11.75 0.11 -7.30
C GLU A 274 12.78 0.14 -8.44
N GLY A 275 12.56 0.97 -9.46
CA GLY A 275 13.60 1.39 -10.42
C GLY A 275 13.41 0.94 -11.87
N VAL A 276 12.52 -0.03 -12.13
CA VAL A 276 12.26 -0.53 -13.50
C VAL A 276 11.75 0.58 -14.44
N ASN A 277 10.94 1.52 -13.92
CA ASN A 277 10.40 2.62 -14.72
C ASN A 277 11.42 3.75 -14.96
N ASP A 278 12.37 3.97 -14.04
CA ASP A 278 13.48 4.90 -14.28
C ASP A 278 14.36 4.36 -15.41
N ILE A 279 14.72 3.07 -15.36
CA ILE A 279 15.52 2.41 -16.39
C ILE A 279 14.79 2.36 -17.73
N GLY A 280 13.56 1.84 -17.75
CA GLY A 280 12.78 1.66 -18.98
C GLY A 280 12.39 2.96 -19.69
N GLN A 281 12.46 4.10 -18.99
CA GLN A 281 12.23 5.43 -19.57
C GLN A 281 13.51 6.27 -19.67
N SER A 282 14.68 5.66 -19.47
CA SER A 282 15.95 6.35 -19.64
C SER A 282 16.18 6.62 -21.14
N LYS A 283 16.18 7.88 -21.55
CA LYS A 283 16.30 8.28 -22.97
C LYS A 283 17.78 8.34 -23.39
N GLY A 284 18.45 7.19 -23.41
CA GLY A 284 19.88 7.07 -23.76
C GLY A 284 20.86 7.31 -22.61
N ASN A 285 20.37 7.65 -21.41
CA ASN A 285 21.19 7.97 -20.22
C ASN A 285 21.13 6.86 -19.15
N SER A 286 21.07 5.60 -19.56
CA SER A 286 20.80 4.46 -18.66
C SER A 286 21.84 4.31 -17.56
N GLU A 287 23.12 4.57 -17.85
CA GLU A 287 24.20 4.55 -16.86
C GLU A 287 24.00 5.60 -15.76
N GLN A 288 23.76 6.86 -16.16
CA GLN A 288 23.51 7.94 -15.21
C GLN A 288 22.26 7.67 -14.36
N VAL A 289 21.20 7.13 -14.97
CA VAL A 289 19.98 6.72 -14.24
C VAL A 289 20.31 5.63 -13.22
N ALA A 290 21.09 4.62 -13.58
CA ALA A 290 21.50 3.55 -12.68
C ALA A 290 22.32 4.07 -11.48
N GLN A 291 23.26 4.98 -11.70
CA GLN A 291 24.03 5.63 -10.63
C GLN A 291 23.12 6.43 -9.68
N ARG A 292 22.16 7.17 -10.23
CA ARG A 292 21.19 7.93 -9.43
C ARG A 292 20.25 7.03 -8.63
N LEU A 293 19.84 5.89 -9.20
CA LEU A 293 19.06 4.87 -8.48
C LEU A 293 19.83 4.34 -7.27
N ILE A 294 21.09 3.96 -7.47
CA ILE A 294 21.97 3.48 -6.40
C ILE A 294 22.11 4.53 -5.27
N ALA A 295 22.36 5.79 -5.63
CA ALA A 295 22.46 6.87 -4.65
C ALA A 295 21.16 7.05 -3.85
N ALA A 296 20.01 7.02 -4.52
CA ALA A 296 18.71 7.13 -3.88
C ALA A 296 18.37 5.93 -2.99
N TYR A 297 18.72 4.71 -3.39
CA TYR A 297 18.59 3.54 -2.53
C TYR A 297 19.45 3.68 -1.28
N GLN A 298 20.69 4.15 -1.40
CA GLN A 298 21.56 4.39 -0.26
C GLN A 298 20.97 5.45 0.69
N GLU A 299 20.36 6.51 0.16
CA GLU A 299 19.68 7.52 0.97
C GLU A 299 18.48 6.92 1.73
N MET A 300 17.61 6.17 1.06
CA MET A 300 16.47 5.50 1.70
C MET A 300 16.91 4.48 2.77
N VAL A 301 17.98 3.71 2.50
CA VAL A 301 18.60 2.82 3.49
C VAL A 301 19.07 3.60 4.71
N ASN A 302 19.78 4.72 4.51
CA ASN A 302 20.29 5.54 5.61
C ASN A 302 19.15 6.12 6.45
N LYS A 303 18.09 6.65 5.81
CA LYS A 303 16.90 7.17 6.50
C LYS A 303 16.19 6.10 7.33
N ALA A 304 16.04 4.89 6.79
CA ALA A 304 15.43 3.78 7.51
C ALA A 304 16.28 3.31 8.70
N LYS A 305 17.60 3.17 8.50
CA LYS A 305 18.54 2.81 9.58
C LYS A 305 18.65 3.86 10.68
N ALA A 306 18.56 5.15 10.34
CA ALA A 306 18.51 6.23 11.33
C ALA A 306 17.29 6.10 12.27
N ARG A 307 16.22 5.43 11.81
CA ARG A 307 15.04 5.07 12.61
C ARG A 307 15.09 3.64 13.17
N LYS A 308 16.25 2.99 13.12
CA LYS A 308 16.48 1.60 13.58
C LYS A 308 15.56 0.57 12.92
N LEU A 309 15.11 0.84 11.69
CA LEU A 309 14.30 -0.10 10.91
C LEU A 309 15.21 -1.13 10.23
N LYS A 310 14.72 -2.36 10.12
CA LYS A 310 15.35 -3.39 9.30
C LYS A 310 15.11 -3.10 7.82
N VAL A 311 16.13 -3.16 6.99
CA VAL A 311 16.06 -2.79 5.57
C VAL A 311 16.31 -3.99 4.67
N TYR A 312 15.42 -4.19 3.71
CA TYR A 312 15.51 -5.22 2.70
C TYR A 312 15.52 -4.57 1.31
N LEU A 313 16.49 -4.94 0.49
CA LEU A 313 16.58 -4.48 -0.90
C LEU A 313 16.11 -5.60 -1.82
N ALA A 314 15.22 -5.30 -2.77
CA ALA A 314 14.77 -6.26 -3.76
C ALA A 314 15.37 -5.94 -5.13
N THR A 315 15.91 -6.96 -5.80
CA THR A 315 16.45 -6.81 -7.16
C THR A 315 15.35 -6.48 -8.17
N ILE A 316 15.66 -5.64 -9.14
CA ILE A 316 14.80 -5.29 -10.27
C ILE A 316 14.59 -6.51 -11.17
N THR A 317 13.34 -6.92 -11.37
CA THR A 317 12.97 -8.08 -12.20
C THR A 317 13.37 -7.87 -13.67
N PRO A 318 13.64 -8.96 -14.42
CA PRO A 318 13.93 -8.87 -15.84
C PRO A 318 12.72 -8.34 -16.62
N PHE A 319 12.99 -7.70 -17.76
CA PHE A 319 11.96 -7.10 -18.62
C PHE A 319 12.26 -7.26 -20.13
N GLY A 320 13.09 -8.23 -20.49
CA GLY A 320 13.30 -8.65 -21.88
C GLY A 320 11.99 -9.02 -22.56
N ASN A 321 11.89 -8.73 -23.86
CA ASN A 321 10.66 -8.76 -24.67
C ASN A 321 9.60 -7.70 -24.34
N SER A 322 9.76 -6.91 -23.28
CA SER A 322 8.89 -5.75 -23.06
C SER A 322 9.34 -4.56 -23.92
N GLY A 323 8.45 -3.58 -24.12
CA GLY A 323 8.81 -2.31 -24.76
C GLY A 323 9.82 -1.47 -23.96
N TYR A 324 10.15 -1.85 -22.72
CA TYR A 324 11.23 -1.23 -21.95
C TYR A 324 12.59 -1.83 -22.29
N PHE A 325 12.69 -2.89 -23.08
CA PHE A 325 13.97 -3.55 -23.30
C PHE A 325 14.84 -2.80 -24.31
N THR A 326 16.08 -2.53 -23.91
CA THR A 326 17.24 -2.26 -24.79
C THR A 326 18.46 -2.89 -24.12
N TYR A 327 19.55 -3.12 -24.87
CA TYR A 327 20.80 -3.62 -24.27
C TYR A 327 21.34 -2.67 -23.19
N PHE A 328 21.17 -1.35 -23.35
CA PHE A 328 21.56 -0.36 -22.36
C PHE A 328 20.69 -0.40 -21.09
N HIS A 329 19.38 -0.63 -21.24
CA HIS A 329 18.47 -0.79 -20.10
C HIS A 329 18.79 -2.07 -19.32
N GLU A 330 19.09 -3.16 -20.00
CA GLU A 330 19.49 -4.41 -19.35
C GLU A 330 20.83 -4.28 -18.63
N ALA A 331 21.82 -3.65 -19.26
CA ALA A 331 23.11 -3.36 -18.61
C ALA A 331 22.94 -2.52 -17.34
N ALA A 332 22.10 -1.48 -17.38
CA ALA A 332 21.75 -0.67 -16.21
C ALA A 332 21.06 -1.50 -15.12
N ARG A 333 20.11 -2.37 -15.49
CA ARG A 333 19.42 -3.26 -14.54
C ARG A 333 20.40 -4.21 -13.84
N LEU A 334 21.28 -4.84 -14.60
CA LEU A 334 22.29 -5.76 -14.07
C LEU A 334 23.27 -5.03 -13.14
N TYR A 335 23.73 -3.83 -13.53
CA TYR A 335 24.60 -2.99 -12.70
C TYR A 335 23.96 -2.64 -11.35
N VAL A 336 22.68 -2.21 -11.36
CA VAL A 336 21.93 -1.93 -10.13
C VAL A 336 21.72 -3.20 -9.29
N ASN A 337 21.34 -4.31 -9.91
CA ASN A 337 21.09 -5.58 -9.20
C ASN A 337 22.37 -6.16 -8.58
N GLU A 338 23.51 -6.06 -9.25
CA GLU A 338 24.78 -6.44 -8.69
C GLU A 338 25.12 -5.59 -7.46
N TRP A 339 24.93 -4.27 -7.54
CA TRP A 339 25.08 -3.38 -6.39
C TRP A 339 24.18 -3.81 -5.23
N ILE A 340 22.91 -4.13 -5.49
CA ILE A 340 21.94 -4.62 -4.48
C ILE A 340 22.49 -5.88 -3.81
N ARG A 341 22.89 -6.90 -4.58
CA ARG A 341 23.40 -8.18 -4.05
C ARG A 341 24.65 -8.00 -3.19
N ARG A 342 25.56 -7.08 -3.57
CA ARG A 342 26.75 -6.72 -2.80
C ARG A 342 26.44 -6.01 -1.46
N ARG A 343 25.17 -5.65 -1.19
CA ARG A 343 24.73 -5.12 0.11
C ARG A 343 24.39 -6.22 1.12
N LYS A 344 24.46 -7.51 0.76
CA LYS A 344 24.34 -8.61 1.73
C LYS A 344 25.30 -8.38 2.92
N GLY A 345 24.79 -8.50 4.14
CA GLY A 345 25.54 -8.20 5.38
C GLY A 345 25.65 -6.71 5.72
N LYS A 346 25.36 -5.80 4.79
CA LYS A 346 25.24 -4.35 5.03
C LYS A 346 23.80 -3.91 5.22
N VAL A 347 22.82 -4.72 4.81
CA VAL A 347 21.38 -4.56 5.09
C VAL A 347 20.84 -5.88 5.65
N ASP A 348 19.62 -5.87 6.20
CA ASP A 348 19.02 -7.00 6.91
C ASP A 348 18.65 -8.16 5.97
N GLY A 349 18.44 -7.90 4.68
CA GLY A 349 18.25 -8.96 3.70
C GLY A 349 18.19 -8.47 2.26
N ILE A 350 18.38 -9.41 1.33
CA ILE A 350 18.21 -9.20 -0.11
C ILE A 350 17.09 -10.10 -0.59
N ILE A 351 16.09 -9.52 -1.25
CA ILE A 351 14.99 -10.24 -1.88
C ILE A 351 15.26 -10.30 -3.39
N ASP A 352 15.98 -11.34 -3.82
CA ASP A 352 16.38 -11.55 -5.22
C ASP A 352 15.22 -11.98 -6.14
N PHE A 353 14.26 -11.07 -6.36
CA PHE A 353 13.15 -11.32 -7.29
C PHE A 353 13.61 -11.59 -8.72
N ASP A 354 14.74 -11.03 -9.17
CA ASP A 354 15.31 -11.34 -10.49
C ASP A 354 15.56 -12.84 -10.62
N GLN A 355 16.24 -13.45 -9.65
CA GLN A 355 16.46 -14.89 -9.64
C GLN A 355 15.16 -15.70 -9.61
N VAL A 356 14.15 -15.24 -8.86
CA VAL A 356 12.86 -15.95 -8.70
C VAL A 356 12.10 -16.05 -10.02
N VAL A 357 12.04 -14.95 -10.78
CA VAL A 357 11.13 -14.86 -11.92
C VAL A 357 11.80 -14.94 -13.29
N ARG A 358 13.14 -14.89 -13.36
CA ARG A 358 13.85 -14.97 -14.66
C ARG A 358 13.75 -16.35 -15.29
N ASP A 359 13.65 -16.35 -16.60
CA ASP A 359 13.79 -17.57 -17.42
C ASP A 359 15.25 -18.06 -17.32
N PRO A 360 15.51 -19.31 -16.88
CA PRO A 360 16.88 -19.81 -16.74
C PRO A 360 17.62 -19.91 -18.08
N SER A 361 16.91 -20.09 -19.19
CA SER A 361 17.47 -20.15 -20.54
C SER A 361 17.67 -18.77 -21.16
N HIS A 362 16.90 -17.77 -20.71
CA HIS A 362 16.97 -16.39 -21.17
C HIS A 362 16.89 -15.43 -19.97
N PRO A 363 17.99 -15.24 -19.20
CA PRO A 363 17.95 -14.54 -17.91
C PRO A 363 17.54 -13.07 -17.96
N ASN A 364 17.50 -12.46 -19.14
CA ASN A 364 17.06 -11.09 -19.36
C ASN A 364 15.53 -10.94 -19.40
N ARG A 365 14.74 -12.02 -19.44
CA ARG A 365 13.26 -11.98 -19.46
C ARG A 365 12.63 -12.78 -18.33
N LEU A 366 11.36 -12.47 -18.06
CA LEU A 366 10.52 -13.27 -17.17
C LEU A 366 10.28 -14.67 -17.75
N ARG A 367 10.12 -15.66 -16.88
CA ARG A 367 9.55 -16.97 -17.22
C ARG A 367 8.20 -16.79 -17.91
N ALA A 368 7.97 -17.54 -18.99
CA ALA A 368 6.74 -17.42 -19.78
C ALA A 368 5.49 -17.68 -18.93
N GLU A 369 5.55 -18.64 -18.01
CA GLU A 369 4.45 -18.99 -17.10
C GLU A 369 4.19 -17.96 -15.99
N PHE A 370 5.13 -17.03 -15.75
CA PHE A 370 5.02 -16.03 -14.68
C PHE A 370 4.65 -14.63 -15.16
N GLN A 371 4.48 -14.41 -16.46
CA GLN A 371 4.28 -13.06 -17.02
C GLN A 371 2.96 -12.93 -17.80
N SER A 372 2.55 -11.69 -18.04
CA SER A 372 1.43 -11.37 -18.95
C SER A 372 1.80 -10.40 -20.08
N ASP A 373 2.84 -9.58 -19.91
CA ASP A 373 3.26 -8.55 -20.87
C ASP A 373 4.80 -8.37 -20.93
N TRP A 374 5.54 -9.37 -20.45
CA TRP A 374 7.00 -9.40 -20.32
C TRP A 374 7.62 -8.37 -19.37
N LEU A 375 6.81 -7.59 -18.65
CA LEU A 375 7.26 -6.62 -17.63
C LEU A 375 6.68 -6.95 -16.25
N HIS A 376 5.38 -7.23 -16.20
CA HIS A 376 4.65 -7.49 -14.98
C HIS A 376 4.38 -8.99 -14.79
N PRO A 377 4.61 -9.51 -13.57
CA PRO A 377 4.18 -10.85 -13.23
C PRO A 377 2.65 -11.02 -13.31
N ASN A 378 2.23 -12.22 -13.65
CA ASN A 378 0.85 -12.69 -13.51
C ASN A 378 0.63 -13.25 -12.07
N PRO A 379 -0.57 -13.76 -11.72
CA PRO A 379 -0.79 -14.34 -10.39
C PRO A 379 0.16 -15.48 -9.98
N ALA A 380 0.62 -16.30 -10.92
CA ALA A 380 1.59 -17.38 -10.64
C ALA A 380 2.97 -16.80 -10.29
N GLY A 381 3.43 -15.79 -11.04
CA GLY A 381 4.65 -15.06 -10.75
C GLY A 381 4.59 -14.33 -9.39
N TYR A 382 3.46 -13.66 -9.10
CA TYR A 382 3.26 -13.01 -7.80
C TYR A 382 3.21 -13.99 -6.62
N LYS A 383 2.65 -15.20 -6.83
CA LYS A 383 2.70 -16.28 -5.83
C LYS A 383 4.14 -16.71 -5.55
N ALA A 384 4.96 -16.90 -6.58
CA ALA A 384 6.37 -17.26 -6.43
C ALA A 384 7.15 -16.15 -5.68
N MET A 385 6.95 -14.90 -6.05
CA MET A 385 7.56 -13.74 -5.38
C MET A 385 7.14 -13.64 -3.91
N GLY A 386 5.85 -13.72 -3.61
CA GLY A 386 5.33 -13.63 -2.24
C GLY A 386 5.84 -14.75 -1.33
N LEU A 387 5.90 -15.99 -1.84
CA LEU A 387 6.46 -17.13 -1.13
C LEU A 387 7.93 -16.91 -0.78
N TYR A 388 8.73 -16.47 -1.76
CA TYR A 388 10.15 -16.21 -1.57
C TYR A 388 10.39 -15.07 -0.58
N ALA A 389 9.64 -13.98 -0.70
CA ALA A 389 9.72 -12.86 0.23
C ALA A 389 9.37 -13.28 1.66
N ALA A 390 8.36 -14.15 1.86
CA ALA A 390 7.97 -14.63 3.19
C ALA A 390 9.06 -15.44 3.88
N GLU A 391 9.82 -16.25 3.12
CA GLU A 391 10.94 -17.03 3.66
C GLU A 391 12.05 -16.12 4.20
N ILE A 392 12.28 -14.97 3.56
CA ILE A 392 13.29 -13.97 3.95
C ILE A 392 12.78 -13.07 5.09
N LEU A 393 11.50 -12.74 5.08
CA LEU A 393 10.88 -11.75 5.96
C LEU A 393 10.20 -12.33 7.20
N LYS A 394 10.23 -13.66 7.43
CA LYS A 394 9.62 -14.27 8.62
C LYS A 394 10.13 -13.70 9.95
#